data_AF-A0A357WV44-F1
#
_entry.id   AF-A0A357WV44-F1
#
_cell.length_a   1.000
_cell.length_b   1.000
_cell.length_c   1.000
_cell.angle_alpha   90.00
_cell.angle_beta   90.00
_cell.angle_gamma   90.00
#
_symmetry.space_group_name_H-M   'P 1'
#
loop_
_entity.id
_entity.type
_entity.pdbx_description
1 polymer ?
#
loop_
_entity_poly.entity_id
_entity_poly.type
_entity_poly.pdbx_seq_one_letter_code
_entity_poly.pdbx_strand_id
1 'polypeptide(L)' 'MLDIHLDNGNILMLDCALLLRQPGFEELEEDDRVLYPHAKKDRIYWRDGPELTISQIMALMAASSK' A
#
# COMPACT_ATOMS: atom_id res chain seq x y z
N MET A 1 4.98 7.41 -3.88
CA MET A 1 5.69 6.51 -2.93
C MET A 1 5.06 6.70 -1.57
N LEU A 2 4.85 5.61 -0.83
CA LEU A 2 4.30 5.62 0.53
C LEU A 2 5.36 5.20 1.52
N ASP A 3 5.47 5.96 2.60
CA ASP A 3 6.34 5.65 3.73
C ASP A 3 5.49 5.08 4.87
N ILE A 4 5.63 3.78 5.14
CA ILE A 4 4.85 3.08 6.17
C ILE A 4 5.72 2.87 7.39
N HIS A 5 5.40 3.60 8.47
CA HIS A 5 6.10 3.50 9.75
C HIS A 5 5.54 2.35 10.57
N LEU A 6 6.40 1.39 10.93
CA LEU A 6 6.04 0.25 11.76
C LEU A 6 6.34 0.52 13.24
N ASP A 7 5.62 -0.13 14.13
CA ASP A 7 5.79 0.00 15.60
C ASP A 7 7.19 -0.43 16.09
N ASN A 8 7.92 -1.22 15.30
CA ASN A 8 9.30 -1.62 15.59
C ASN A 8 10.35 -0.58 15.17
N GLY A 9 9.93 0.60 14.69
CA GLY A 9 10.81 1.68 14.25
C GLY A 9 11.32 1.54 12.81
N ASN A 10 10.98 0.46 12.10
CA ASN A 10 11.33 0.31 10.69
C ASN A 10 10.35 1.08 9.80
N ILE A 11 10.83 1.49 8.62
CA ILE A 11 10.02 2.13 7.59
C ILE A 11 10.00 1.22 6.37
N LEU A 12 8.80 0.93 5.85
CA LEU A 12 8.63 0.27 4.56
C LEU A 12 8.38 1.34 3.50
N MET A 13 9.16 1.31 2.43
CA MET A 13 8.97 2.17 1.27
C MET A 13 8.18 1.40 0.21
N LEU A 14 6.92 1.77 0.01
CA LEU A 14 6.02 1.13 -0.92
C LEU A 14 5.83 1.99 -2.17
N ASP A 15 6.23 1.45 -3.32
CA ASP A 15 5.98 2.10 -4.59
C ASP A 15 4.49 2.03 -4.95
N CYS A 16 3.87 3.19 -5.18
CA CYS A 16 2.46 3.27 -5.56
C CYS A 16 2.23 2.69 -6.95
N ALA A 17 3.23 2.71 -7.83
CA ALA A 17 3.13 2.06 -9.14
C ALA A 17 2.96 0.54 -9.00
N LEU A 18 3.46 -0.07 -7.91
CA LEU A 18 3.22 -1.49 -7.62
C LEU A 18 1.78 -1.75 -7.18
N LEU A 19 1.20 -0.81 -6.43
CA LEU A 19 -0.20 -0.87 -5.97
C LEU A 19 -1.17 -0.73 -7.15
N LEU A 20 -0.92 0.23 -8.05
CA LEU A 20 -1.77 0.47 -9.22
C LEU A 20 -1.81 -0.72 -10.21
N ARG A 21 -0.84 -1.65 -10.11
CA ARG A 21 -0.86 -2.91 -10.88
C ARG A 21 -1.72 -4.00 -10.25
N GLN A 22 -2.21 -3.79 -9.03
CA GLN A 22 -3.06 -4.74 -8.33
C GLN A 22 -4.54 -4.49 -8.66
N PRO A 23 -5.36 -5.54 -8.74
CA PRO A 23 -6.79 -5.39 -8.95
C PRO A 23 -7.44 -4.61 -7.80
N GLY A 24 -8.39 -3.74 -8.14
CA GLY A 24 -9.12 -2.89 -7.19
C GLY A 24 -8.46 -1.54 -6.90
N PHE A 25 -7.29 -1.25 -7.46
CA PHE A 25 -6.61 0.04 -7.33
C PHE A 25 -6.86 0.98 -8.51
N GLU A 26 -7.61 0.56 -9.53
CA GLU A 26 -7.84 1.31 -10.78
C GLU A 26 -8.49 2.67 -10.50
N GLU A 27 -9.51 2.70 -9.62
CA GLU A 27 -10.21 3.93 -9.25
C GLU A 27 -9.38 4.87 -8.36
N LEU A 28 -8.27 4.37 -7.80
CA LEU A 28 -7.37 5.16 -6.94
C LEU A 28 -6.30 5.90 -7.76
N GLU A 29 -6.13 5.56 -9.04
CA GLU A 29 -5.21 6.23 -9.97
C GLU A 29 -5.75 7.59 -10.41
N GLU A 30 -7.05 7.70 -10.70
CA GLU A 30 -7.65 8.89 -11.32
C GLU A 30 -7.50 10.17 -10.47
N ASP A 31 -7.45 10.02 -9.14
CA ASP A 31 -7.47 11.14 -8.20
C ASP A 31 -6.24 11.21 -7.27
N ASP A 32 -5.17 10.48 -7.59
CA ASP A 32 -3.99 10.31 -6.72
C ASP A 32 -4.32 9.75 -5.31
N ARG A 33 -5.53 9.20 -5.11
CA ARG A 33 -5.98 8.66 -3.82
C ARG A 33 -5.07 7.56 -3.30
N VAL A 34 -4.39 6.84 -4.19
CA VAL A 34 -3.38 5.82 -3.83
C VAL A 34 -2.30 6.37 -2.88
N LEU A 35 -1.98 7.67 -2.93
CA LEU A 35 -1.00 8.33 -2.06
C LEU A 35 -1.53 8.63 -0.64
N TYR A 36 -2.83 8.47 -0.41
CA TYR A 36 -3.49 8.88 0.84
C TYR A 36 -4.24 7.73 1.52
N PRO A 37 -3.56 6.63 1.89
CA PRO A 37 -4.18 5.58 2.68
C PRO A 37 -4.48 6.05 4.10
N HIS A 38 -5.50 5.44 4.70
CA HIS A 38 -5.70 5.42 6.13
C HIS A 38 -4.97 4.22 6.75
N ALA A 39 -4.46 4.38 7.96
CA ALA A 39 -3.78 3.31 8.69
C ALA A 39 -4.59 2.86 9.91
N LYS A 40 -4.58 1.56 10.19
CA LYS A 40 -5.18 0.97 11.41
C LYS A 40 -4.37 -0.23 11.84
N LYS A 41 -3.66 -0.12 12.97
CA LYS A 41 -2.84 -1.19 13.59
C LYS A 41 -1.95 -1.97 12.61
N ASP A 42 -2.51 -3.00 11.98
CA ASP A 42 -1.84 -4.01 11.16
C ASP A 42 -2.11 -3.85 9.65
N ARG A 43 -2.79 -2.79 9.23
CA ARG A 43 -3.22 -2.60 7.84
C ARG A 43 -3.34 -1.14 7.42
N ILE A 44 -3.33 -0.95 6.10
CA ILE A 44 -3.70 0.29 5.43
C ILE A 44 -4.90 0.06 4.51
N TYR A 45 -5.71 1.09 4.31
CA TYR A 45 -6.90 1.02 3.47
C TYR A 45 -7.19 2.36 2.82
N TRP A 46 -7.88 2.34 1.69
CA TRP A 46 -8.32 3.53 0.98
C TRP A 46 -9.84 3.67 1.05
N ARG A 47 -10.34 4.91 0.95
CA ARG A 47 -11.78 5.14 0.80
C ARG A 47 -12.24 4.56 -0.54
N ASP A 48 -13.22 3.67 -0.47
CA ASP A 48 -13.77 2.92 -1.62
C ASP A 48 -12.70 2.13 -2.39
N GLY A 49 -11.62 1.76 -1.71
CA GLY A 49 -10.52 1.00 -2.29
C GLY A 49 -10.14 -0.21 -1.45
N PRO A 50 -9.05 -0.90 -1.83
CA PRO A 50 -8.64 -2.14 -1.18
C PRO A 50 -8.12 -1.91 0.24
N GLU A 51 -7.98 -3.00 0.99
CA GLU A 51 -7.31 -3.01 2.29
C GLU A 51 -6.11 -3.97 2.20
N LEU A 52 -4.96 -3.54 2.70
CA LEU A 52 -3.74 -4.32 2.71
C LEU A 52 -3.19 -4.44 4.12
N THR A 53 -3.01 -5.68 4.57
CA THR A 53 -2.24 -5.99 5.78
C THR A 53 -0.73 -5.79 5.54
N ILE A 54 0.03 -5.58 6.61
CA ILE A 54 1.50 -5.52 6.51
C ILE A 54 2.08 -6.77 5.84
N SER A 55 1.55 -7.96 6.11
CA SER A 55 2.01 -9.20 5.49
C SER A 55 1.78 -9.21 3.97
N GLN A 56 0.65 -8.68 3.49
CA GLN A 56 0.37 -8.55 2.06
C GLN A 56 1.29 -7.52 1.40
N ILE A 57 1.56 -6.38 2.07
CA ILE A 57 2.52 -5.38 1.59
C ILE A 57 3.91 -6.02 1.40
N MET A 58 4.38 -6.77 2.40
CA MET A 58 5.67 -7.46 2.34
C MET A 58 5.72 -8.47 1.18
N ALA A 59 4.64 -9.23 0.96
CA ALA A 59 4.56 -10.18 -0.15
C ALA A 59 4.59 -9.49 -1.52
N LEU A 60 3.89 -8.36 -1.68
CA LEU A 60 3.90 -7.56 -2.91
C LEU A 60 5.30 -7.05 -3.23
N MET A 61 5.98 -6.46 -2.24
CA MET A 61 7.35 -5.97 -2.42
C MET A 61 8.32 -7.09 -2.78
N ALA A 62 8.20 -8.26 -2.14
CA ALA A 62 9.03 -9.43 -2.46
C ALA A 62 8.79 -9.96 -3.87
N ALA A 63 7.55 -9.92 -4.36
CA ALA A 63 7.21 -10.36 -5.72
C ALA A 63 7.71 -9.39 -6.80
N SER A 64 7.79 -8.08 -6.49
CA SER A 64 8.28 -7.06 -7.42
C SER A 64 9.81 -6.98 -7.51
N SER A 65 10.54 -7.62 -6.60
CA SER A 65 12.01 -7.62 -6.56
C SER A 65 12.64 -8.76 -7.38
N LYS A 66 11.83 -9.49 -8.17
CA LYS A 66 12.26 -10.63 -9.00
C LYS A 66 12.27 -10.30 -10.48
#